data_AF-C4F9M4-F1
#
_entry.id   AF-C4F9M4-F1
#
_cell.length_a   1.000
_cell.length_b   1.000
_cell.length_c   1.000
_cell.angle_alpha   90.00
_cell.angle_beta   90.00
_cell.angle_gamma   90.00
#
_symmetry.space_group_name_H-M   'P 1'
#
loop_
_entity.id
_entity.type
_entity.pdbx_description
1 polymer ?
#
loop_
_entity_poly.entity_id
_entity_poly.type
_entity_poly.pdbx_seq_one_letter_code
_entity_poly.pdbx_strand_id
1 'polypeptide(L)'
;MRNREQASTRTVSIVFPTNRKDPIMRKVFKLDEIDCAVCAGKLEDAIKKLDGVQDAKINFLTQKLTLEAADEDFDAVLDAVVKLTAEVEPDCEILR
;
A
#
# COMPACT_ATOMS: atom_id res chain seq x y z
N MET A 1 37.92 15.67 7.27
CA MET A 1 37.39 14.33 6.96
C MET A 1 35.97 14.23 7.49
N ARG A 2 35.04 13.88 6.60
CA ARG A 2 33.63 13.48 6.81
C ARG A 2 32.63 14.58 7.20
N ASN A 3 32.19 15.29 6.16
CA ASN A 3 30.88 15.93 6.06
C ASN A 3 29.80 14.89 6.39
N ARG A 4 28.94 15.17 7.37
CA ARG A 4 27.78 14.34 7.69
C ARG A 4 26.55 15.19 7.43
N GLU A 5 26.19 15.27 6.16
CA GLU A 5 24.90 15.78 5.72
C GLU A 5 23.82 14.93 6.37
N GLN A 6 23.11 15.53 7.33
CA GLN A 6 21.93 14.96 7.93
C GLN A 6 20.81 15.12 6.90
N ALA A 7 20.48 14.02 6.21
CA ALA A 7 19.29 13.93 5.38
C ALA A 7 18.07 14.10 6.30
N SER A 8 17.56 15.33 6.30
CA SER A 8 16.26 15.73 6.86
C SER A 8 15.17 14.87 6.21
N THR A 9 14.78 13.78 6.85
CA THR A 9 13.57 13.02 6.51
C THR A 9 12.39 13.95 6.74
N ARG A 10 11.97 14.65 5.67
CA ARG A 10 10.71 15.37 5.61
C ARG A 10 9.62 14.34 5.83
N THR A 11 9.03 14.33 7.02
CA THR A 11 7.76 13.68 7.27
C THR A 11 6.74 14.38 6.38
N VAL A 12 6.45 13.77 5.23
CA VAL A 12 5.36 14.20 4.35
C VAL A 12 4.08 13.67 4.97
N SER A 13 3.51 14.43 5.91
CA SER A 13 2.13 14.24 6.34
C SER A 13 1.21 14.77 5.24
N ILE A 14 1.01 13.95 4.21
CA ILE A 14 0.00 14.15 3.17
C ILE A 14 -1.37 13.83 3.79
N VAL A 15 -2.03 14.85 4.31
CA VAL A 15 -3.42 14.74 4.76
C VAL A 15 -4.29 14.79 3.51
N PHE A 16 -4.69 13.64 2.99
CA PHE A 16 -5.58 13.55 1.83
C PHE A 16 -7.06 13.73 2.24
N PRO A 17 -7.84 14.53 1.50
CA PRO A 17 -9.24 14.81 1.84
C PRO A 17 -10.13 13.59 1.58
N THR A 18 -10.78 13.06 2.63
CA THR A 18 -11.67 11.88 2.60
C THR A 18 -13.05 12.14 1.96
N ASN A 19 -13.13 13.02 0.96
CA ASN A 19 -14.40 13.53 0.45
C ASN A 19 -15.04 12.59 -0.58
N ARG A 20 -15.82 11.60 -0.09
CA ARG A 20 -16.68 10.56 -0.72
C ARG A 20 -17.40 10.81 -2.08
N LYS A 21 -16.89 11.62 -3.01
CA LYS A 21 -17.49 11.93 -4.33
C LYS A 21 -16.52 11.76 -5.51
N ASP A 22 -15.28 11.37 -5.26
CA ASP A 22 -14.32 10.94 -6.27
C ASP A 22 -14.73 9.59 -6.90
N PRO A 23 -14.49 9.39 -8.20
CA PRO A 23 -14.67 8.08 -8.84
C PRO A 23 -13.68 7.09 -8.24
N ILE A 24 -14.19 6.05 -7.59
CA ILE A 24 -13.37 5.00 -6.98
C ILE A 24 -12.96 3.99 -8.05
N MET A 25 -11.66 3.74 -8.17
CA MET A 25 -11.09 2.67 -8.98
C MET A 25 -10.80 1.45 -8.09
N ARG A 26 -11.28 0.28 -8.53
CA ARG A 26 -10.95 -1.02 -7.93
C ARG A 26 -10.09 -1.84 -8.88
N LYS A 27 -8.92 -2.27 -8.44
CA LYS A 27 -8.06 -3.22 -9.16
C LYS A 27 -7.68 -4.39 -8.29
N VAL A 28 -7.43 -5.52 -8.94
CA VAL A 28 -6.98 -6.75 -8.30
C VAL A 28 -5.60 -7.06 -8.82
N PHE A 29 -4.65 -7.22 -7.90
CA PHE A 29 -3.27 -7.59 -8.16
C PHE A 29 -3.01 -8.99 -7.62
N LYS A 30 -2.08 -9.69 -8.26
CA LYS A 30 -1.59 -10.96 -7.72
C LYS A 30 -0.43 -10.67 -6.78
N LEU A 31 -0.42 -11.33 -5.63
CA LEU A 31 0.67 -11.31 -4.68
C LEU A 31 1.53 -12.57 -4.92
N ASP A 32 2.83 -12.44 -4.71
CA ASP A 32 3.76 -13.56 -4.64
C ASP A 32 4.22 -13.75 -3.20
N GLU A 33 4.48 -14.99 -2.77
CA GLU A 33 5.07 -15.31 -1.46
C GLU A 33 4.25 -14.88 -0.20
N ILE A 34 2.92 -14.84 -0.26
CA ILE A 34 2.06 -14.65 0.95
C ILE A 34 1.06 -15.81 1.17
N ASP A 35 1.40 -16.71 2.10
CA ASP A 35 0.60 -17.91 2.43
C ASP A 35 0.13 -17.95 3.89
N CYS A 36 0.57 -17.02 4.74
CA CYS A 36 0.17 -16.97 6.14
C CYS A 36 -1.01 -16.01 6.37
N ALA A 37 -2.12 -16.52 6.94
CA ALA A 37 -3.29 -15.71 7.30
C ALA A 37 -2.95 -14.54 8.25
N VAL A 38 -1.99 -14.75 9.17
CA VAL A 38 -1.56 -13.72 10.14
C VAL A 38 -0.75 -12.62 9.44
N CYS A 39 0.20 -12.97 8.57
CA CYS A 39 0.99 -12.00 7.82
C CYS A 39 0.12 -11.22 6.82
N ALA A 40 -0.77 -11.92 6.11
CA ALA A 40 -1.75 -11.29 5.22
C ALA A 40 -2.67 -10.30 5.95
N GLY A 41 -3.15 -10.66 7.15
CA GLY A 41 -3.95 -9.75 7.96
C GLY A 41 -3.19 -8.51 8.42
N LYS A 42 -1.92 -8.67 8.83
CA LYS A 42 -1.05 -7.52 9.19
C LYS A 42 -0.78 -6.60 8.01
N LEU A 43 -0.50 -7.18 6.84
CA LEU A 43 -0.25 -6.42 5.63
C LEU A 43 -1.52 -5.69 5.15
N GLU A 44 -2.68 -6.36 5.16
CA GLU A 44 -3.97 -5.73 4.84
C GLU A 44 -4.25 -4.54 5.76
N ASP A 45 -4.06 -4.71 7.07
CA ASP A 45 -4.29 -3.66 8.06
C ASP A 45 -3.31 -2.50 7.89
N ALA A 46 -2.05 -2.78 7.54
CA ALA A 46 -1.06 -1.76 7.23
C ALA A 46 -1.42 -0.98 5.96
N ILE A 47 -1.85 -1.66 4.89
CA ILE A 47 -2.28 -1.03 3.63
C ILE A 47 -3.50 -0.13 3.87
N LYS A 48 -4.48 -0.58 4.66
CA LYS A 48 -5.67 0.23 5.01
C LYS A 48 -5.37 1.51 5.77
N LYS A 49 -4.21 1.58 6.42
CA LYS A 49 -3.75 2.77 7.15
C LYS A 49 -3.05 3.78 6.23
N LEU A 50 -2.77 3.42 4.98
CA LEU A 50 -2.22 4.36 4.01
C LEU A 50 -3.27 5.39 3.61
N ASP A 51 -2.87 6.66 3.60
CA ASP A 51 -3.71 7.73 3.11
C ASP A 51 -4.04 7.53 1.62
N GLY A 52 -5.32 7.75 1.25
CA GLY A 52 -5.82 7.55 -0.11
C GLY A 52 -6.36 6.13 -0.40
N VAL A 53 -6.12 5.16 0.48
CA VAL A 53 -6.75 3.83 0.40
C VAL A 53 -8.17 3.92 0.95
N GLN A 54 -9.15 3.56 0.11
CA GLN A 54 -10.55 3.50 0.50
C GLN A 54 -10.90 2.13 1.10
N ASP A 55 -10.46 1.05 0.45
CA ASP A 55 -10.48 -0.29 1.01
C ASP A 55 -9.34 -1.13 0.42
N ALA A 56 -8.92 -2.14 1.18
CA ALA A 56 -7.98 -3.14 0.73
C ALA A 56 -8.38 -4.52 1.24
N LYS A 57 -8.24 -5.53 0.40
CA LYS A 57 -8.51 -6.93 0.78
C LYS A 57 -7.42 -7.83 0.27
N ILE A 58 -6.79 -8.56 1.18
CA ILE A 58 -5.84 -9.62 0.83
C ILE A 58 -6.51 -10.97 1.01
N ASN A 59 -6.56 -11.73 -0.07
CA ASN A 59 -6.93 -13.13 -0.04
C ASN A 59 -5.68 -13.98 -0.24
N PHE A 60 -5.06 -14.39 0.87
CA PHE A 60 -3.86 -15.23 0.89
C PHE A 60 -4.07 -16.60 0.24
N LEU A 61 -5.28 -17.19 0.33
CA LEU A 61 -5.61 -18.46 -0.32
C LEU A 61 -5.51 -18.37 -1.84
N THR A 62 -5.90 -17.22 -2.41
CA THR A 62 -5.82 -16.98 -3.86
C THR A 62 -4.64 -16.12 -4.28
N GLN A 63 -3.82 -15.69 -3.31
CA GLN A 63 -2.74 -14.72 -3.45
C GLN A 63 -3.16 -13.48 -4.25
N LYS A 64 -4.25 -12.83 -3.82
CA LYS A 64 -4.80 -11.64 -4.49
C LYS A 64 -4.95 -10.48 -3.52
N LEU A 65 -4.50 -9.30 -3.96
CA LEU A 65 -4.77 -8.01 -3.32
C LEU A 65 -5.84 -7.29 -4.14
N THR A 66 -6.98 -6.98 -3.53
CA THR A 66 -7.95 -6.02 -4.07
C THR A 66 -7.66 -4.68 -3.44
N LEU A 67 -7.44 -3.66 -4.25
CA LEU A 67 -7.19 -2.29 -3.82
C LEU A 67 -8.27 -1.37 -4.39
N GLU A 68 -8.89 -0.58 -3.51
CA GLU A 68 -9.86 0.46 -3.84
C GLU A 68 -9.29 1.81 -3.41
N ALA A 69 -9.16 2.72 -4.37
CA ALA A 69 -8.65 4.08 -4.16
C ALA A 69 -9.30 5.05 -5.16
N ALA A 70 -9.16 6.35 -4.94
CA ALA A 70 -9.61 7.37 -5.90
C ALA A 70 -8.85 7.23 -7.23
N ASP A 71 -9.55 7.33 -8.37
CA ASP A 71 -8.94 7.19 -9.70
C ASP A 71 -7.79 8.17 -9.95
N GLU A 72 -7.94 9.41 -9.47
CA GLU A 72 -6.93 10.47 -9.65
C GLU A 72 -5.62 10.19 -8.90
N ASP A 73 -5.70 9.51 -7.75
CA ASP A 73 -4.56 9.21 -6.88
C ASP A 73 -4.12 7.73 -6.96
N PHE A 74 -4.79 6.91 -7.77
CA PHE A 74 -4.61 5.46 -7.75
C PHE A 74 -3.15 5.02 -7.96
N ASP A 75 -2.44 5.67 -8.88
CA ASP A 75 -1.04 5.33 -9.18
C ASP A 75 -0.10 5.68 -8.01
N ALA A 76 -0.34 6.81 -7.35
CA ALA A 76 0.41 7.23 -6.17
C ALA A 76 0.13 6.32 -4.97
N VAL A 77 -1.13 5.94 -4.77
CA VAL A 77 -1.52 4.98 -3.73
C VAL A 77 -0.91 3.62 -4.01
N LEU A 78 -0.92 3.14 -5.26
CA LEU A 78 -0.30 1.86 -5.64
C LEU A 78 1.21 1.85 -5.33
N ASP A 79 1.93 2.92 -5.66
CA ASP A 79 3.36 3.03 -5.36
C ASP A 79 3.64 3.01 -3.84
N ALA A 80 2.79 3.68 -3.05
CA ALA A 80 2.87 3.65 -1.59
C ALA A 80 2.58 2.24 -1.04
N VAL A 81 1.59 1.54 -1.59
CA VAL A 81 1.25 0.16 -1.22
C VAL A 81 2.42 -0.78 -1.52
N VAL A 82 3.01 -0.69 -2.72
CA VAL A 82 4.18 -1.52 -3.10
C VAL A 82 5.35 -1.29 -2.17
N LYS A 83 5.66 -0.03 -1.84
CA LYS A 83 6.74 0.30 -0.88
C LYS A 83 6.46 -0.27 0.49
N LEU A 84 5.26 -0.07 1.02
CA LEU A 84 4.86 -0.60 2.32
C LEU A 84 4.95 -2.12 2.35
N THR A 85 4.50 -2.81 1.29
CA THR A 85 4.61 -4.27 1.19
C THR A 85 6.07 -4.71 1.30
N ALA A 86 6.98 -4.08 0.56
CA ALA A 86 8.41 -4.40 0.63
C ALA A 86 9.03 -4.07 2.01
N GLU A 87 8.50 -3.10 2.75
CA GLU A 87 8.95 -2.79 4.11
C GLU A 87 8.44 -3.79 5.17
N VAL A 88 7.20 -4.27 5.02
CA VAL A 88 6.55 -5.17 6.00
C VAL A 88 6.91 -6.63 5.73
N GLU A 89 6.86 -7.04 4.47
CA GLU A 89 7.14 -8.41 3.98
C GLU A 89 8.07 -8.29 2.76
N PRO A 90 9.41 -8.22 2.93
CA PRO A 90 10.35 -8.01 1.83
C PRO A 90 10.37 -9.13 0.80
N ASP A 91 9.88 -10.32 1.16
CA ASP A 91 9.73 -11.47 0.26
C ASP A 91 8.43 -11.38 -0.57
N CYS A 92 7.46 -10.54 -0.19
CA CYS A 92 6.18 -10.41 -0.88
C CYS A 92 6.26 -9.40 -2.03
N GLU A 93 5.97 -9.84 -3.26
CA GLU A 93 5.93 -8.99 -4.45
C GLU A 93 4.50 -8.80 -4.97
N ILE A 94 4.17 -7.57 -5.39
CA ILE A 94 2.90 -7.26 -6.06
C ILE A 94 3.10 -7.31 -7.57
N LEU A 95 2.47 -8.27 -8.23
CA LEU A 95 2.52 -8.44 -9.68
C LEU A 95 1.52 -7.49 -10.36
N ARG A 96 2.05 -6.61 -11.21
CA ARG A 96 1.34 -5.54 -11.93
C ARG A 96 1.24 -5.80 -13.43
#